data_AF-A0A497GEL7-F1
#
_entry.id   AF-A0A497GEL7-F1
#
_cell.length_a   1.000
_cell.length_b   1.000
_cell.length_c   1.000
_cell.angle_alpha   90.00
_cell.angle_beta   90.00
_cell.angle_gamma   90.00
#
_symmetry.space_group_name_H-M   'P 1'
#
loop_
_entity.id
_entity.type
_entity.pdbx_description
1 polymer ?
#
loop_
_entity_poly.entity_id
_entity_poly.type
_entity_poly.pdbx_seq_one_letter_code
_entity_poly.pdbx_strand_id
1 'polypeptide(L)'
;MGDGIVPIAEFERAFLIKLLTSAGVENPRDIVERFMAEREAYCRRLLAELSRADRRLIPVLADKLACSPNLLDKALSLWLMGRAYRDSIHKMLYV
;
A
#
# COMPACT_ATOMS: atom_id res chain seq x y z
N MET A 1 -5.32 -29.94 -12.51
CA MET A 1 -4.24 -29.03 -12.94
C MET A 1 -4.32 -27.80 -12.05
N GLY A 2 -3.33 -27.64 -11.16
CA GLY A 2 -3.05 -26.47 -10.31
C GLY A 2 -4.21 -25.83 -9.55
N ASP A 3 -4.34 -26.11 -8.25
CA ASP A 3 -5.11 -25.27 -7.33
C ASP A 3 -4.51 -23.86 -7.34
N GLY A 4 -5.14 -22.98 -8.12
CA GLY A 4 -4.57 -21.72 -8.61
C GLY A 4 -4.65 -20.60 -7.59
N ILE A 5 -3.62 -20.47 -6.76
CA ILE A 5 -3.40 -19.24 -5.99
C ILE A 5 -2.91 -18.18 -6.98
N VAL A 6 -3.82 -17.35 -7.45
CA VAL A 6 -3.51 -16.19 -8.31
C VAL A 6 -2.83 -15.13 -7.44
N PRO A 7 -1.69 -14.56 -7.86
CA PRO A 7 -1.09 -13.42 -7.18
C PRO A 7 -2.09 -12.28 -7.02
N ILE A 8 -2.13 -11.63 -5.86
CA ILE A 8 -3.09 -10.54 -5.56
C ILE A 8 -3.08 -9.47 -6.66
N ALA A 9 -1.91 -9.09 -7.16
CA ALA A 9 -1.79 -8.10 -8.23
C ALA A 9 -2.45 -8.55 -9.56
N GLU A 10 -2.38 -9.84 -9.89
CA GLU A 10 -3.04 -10.40 -11.08
C GLU A 10 -4.55 -10.47 -10.89
N PHE A 11 -5.00 -10.84 -9.69
CA PHE A 11 -6.42 -10.81 -9.33
C PHE A 11 -6.99 -9.39 -9.41
N GLU A 12 -6.33 -8.41 -8.80
CA GLU A 12 -6.74 -7.00 -8.83
C GLU A 12 -6.81 -6.46 -10.25
N ARG A 13 -5.79 -6.73 -11.06
CA ARG A 13 -5.77 -6.34 -12.49
C ARG A 13 -6.98 -6.91 -13.22
N ALA A 14 -7.22 -8.22 -13.11
CA ALA A 14 -8.33 -8.88 -13.79
C ALA A 14 -9.70 -8.34 -13.30
N PHE A 15 -9.83 -8.12 -12.00
CA PHE A 15 -11.03 -7.56 -11.38
C PHE A 15 -11.32 -6.14 -11.88
N LEU A 16 -10.32 -5.26 -11.89
CA LEU A 16 -10.47 -3.88 -12.37
C LEU A 16 -10.80 -3.81 -13.85
N ILE A 17 -10.15 -4.64 -14.69
CA ILE A 17 -10.47 -4.72 -16.12
C ILE A 17 -11.94 -5.13 -16.29
N LYS A 18 -12.39 -6.16 -15.58
CA LYS A 18 -13.78 -6.62 -15.63
C LYS A 18 -14.74 -5.51 -15.19
N LEU A 19 -14.46 -4.83 -14.09
CA LEU A 19 -15.29 -3.75 -13.55
C LEU A 19 -15.45 -2.60 -14.55
N LEU A 20 -14.34 -2.10 -15.12
CA LEU A 20 -14.36 -1.00 -16.08
C LEU A 20 -15.02 -1.39 -17.39
N THR A 21 -14.81 -2.63 -17.84
CA THR A 21 -15.50 -3.18 -19.02
C THR A 21 -17.01 -3.19 -18.78
N SER A 22 -17.47 -3.67 -17.63
CA SER A 22 -18.89 -3.66 -17.28
C SER A 22 -19.49 -2.26 -17.13
N ALA A 23 -18.66 -1.25 -16.82
CA ALA A 23 -19.05 0.15 -16.78
C ALA A 23 -19.05 0.85 -18.16
N GLY A 24 -18.69 0.14 -19.24
CA GLY A 24 -18.68 0.69 -20.60
C GLY A 24 -17.48 1.62 -20.89
N VAL A 25 -16.41 1.54 -20.10
CA VAL A 25 -15.20 2.34 -20.31
C VAL A 25 -14.45 1.86 -21.55
N GLU A 26 -14.06 2.79 -22.42
CA GLU A 26 -13.21 2.50 -23.57
C GLU A 26 -11.77 2.21 -23.12
N ASN A 27 -11.15 1.17 -23.70
CA ASN A 27 -9.77 0.74 -23.40
C ASN A 27 -9.49 0.48 -21.90
N PRO A 28 -10.28 -0.38 -21.22
CA PRO A 28 -10.15 -0.62 -19.79
C PRO A 28 -8.79 -1.23 -19.41
N ARG A 29 -8.17 -1.99 -20.32
CA ARG A 29 -6.84 -2.59 -20.10
C ARG A 29 -5.76 -1.53 -19.95
N ASP A 30 -5.72 -0.55 -20.85
CA ASP A 30 -4.69 0.49 -20.83
C ASP A 30 -4.77 1.35 -19.57
N ILE A 31 -6.00 1.68 -19.14
CA ILE A 31 -6.26 2.42 -17.90
C ILE A 31 -5.75 1.62 -16.69
N VAL A 32 -6.07 0.33 -16.63
CA VAL A 32 -5.65 -0.53 -15.51
C VAL A 32 -4.14 -0.72 -15.50
N GLU A 33 -3.49 -0.97 -16.64
CA GLU A 33 -2.02 -1.11 -16.65
C GLU A 33 -1.33 0.19 -16.22
N ARG A 34 -1.82 1.36 -16.65
CA ARG A 34 -1.30 2.65 -16.17
C ARG A 34 -1.48 2.81 -14.66
N PHE A 35 -2.67 2.52 -14.15
CA PHE A 35 -2.95 2.56 -12.72
C PHE A 35 -2.03 1.63 -11.92
N MET A 36 -1.85 0.39 -12.39
CA MET A 36 -0.99 -0.60 -11.73
C MET A 36 0.47 -0.15 -11.73
N ALA A 37 0.96 0.38 -12.85
CA ALA A 37 2.32 0.91 -12.95
C ALA A 37 2.56 2.13 -12.05
N GLU A 38 1.62 3.09 -12.02
CA GLU A 38 1.68 4.26 -11.16
C GLU A 38 1.67 3.87 -9.67
N ARG A 39 0.79 2.93 -9.30
CA ARG A 39 0.72 2.37 -7.95
C ARG A 39 2.03 1.69 -7.55
N GLU A 40 2.60 0.87 -8.44
CA GLU A 40 3.85 0.17 -8.15
C GLU A 40 5.02 1.14 -8.02
N ALA A 41 5.13 2.13 -8.91
CA ALA A 41 6.13 3.18 -8.81
C ALA A 41 6.01 4.00 -7.53
N TYR A 42 4.78 4.29 -7.10
CA TYR A 42 4.50 4.93 -5.82
C TYR A 42 4.98 4.07 -4.64
N CYS A 43 4.57 2.80 -4.58
CA CYS A 43 4.98 1.87 -3.53
C CYS A 43 6.50 1.72 -3.45
N ARG A 44 7.21 1.64 -4.58
CA ARG A 44 8.68 1.55 -4.61
C ARG A 44 9.33 2.80 -4.00
N ARG A 45 8.85 4.00 -4.34
CA ARG A 45 9.35 5.26 -3.76
C ARG A 45 9.12 5.31 -2.27
N LEU A 46 7.91 4.96 -1.84
CA LEU A 46 7.53 4.95 -0.43
C LEU A 46 8.35 3.96 0.39
N LEU A 47 8.58 2.75 -0.13
CA LEU A 47 9.45 1.76 0.51
C LEU A 47 10.90 2.26 0.60
N ALA A 48 11.41 2.93 -0.43
CA ALA A 48 12.74 3.52 -0.40
C ALA A 48 12.86 4.61 0.67
N GLU A 49 11.87 5.49 0.79
CA GLU A 49 11.80 6.51 1.85
C GLU A 49 11.75 5.86 3.24
N LEU A 50 10.87 4.89 3.46
CA LEU A 50 10.75 4.19 4.73
C LEU A 50 12.02 3.41 5.11
N SER A 51 12.71 2.81 4.14
CA SER A 51 13.94 2.06 4.40
C SER A 51 15.10 2.95 4.87
N ARG A 52 15.07 4.23 4.50
CA ARG A 52 16.09 5.23 4.87
C ARG A 52 15.68 6.08 6.07
N ALA A 53 14.41 6.04 6.46
CA ALA A 53 13.90 6.85 7.56
C ALA A 53 14.48 6.40 8.89
N ASP A 54 14.95 7.36 9.70
CA ASP A 54 15.23 7.11 11.11
C ASP A 54 13.94 6.66 11.80
N ARG A 55 14.01 5.59 12.59
CA ARG A 55 12.88 5.08 13.36
C ARG A 55 12.23 6.15 14.25
N ARG A 56 13.00 7.13 14.71
CA ARG A 56 12.50 8.28 15.49
C ARG A 56 11.53 9.17 14.71
N LEU A 57 11.59 9.15 13.37
CA LEU A 57 10.73 9.93 12.48
C LEU A 57 9.49 9.14 12.01
N ILE A 58 9.35 7.86 12.36
CA ILE A 58 8.19 7.03 12.00
C ILE A 58 6.86 7.65 12.46
N PRO A 59 6.71 8.18 13.69
CA PRO A 59 5.46 8.82 14.09
C PRO A 59 5.10 10.03 13.22
N VAL A 60 6.09 10.87 12.89
CA VAL A 60 5.90 12.06 12.04
C VAL A 60 5.50 11.66 10.62
N LEU A 61 6.10 10.59 10.09
CA LEU A 61 5.73 10.04 8.77
C LEU A 61 4.31 9.44 8.79
N ALA A 62 3.96 8.72 9.85
CA ALA A 62 2.62 8.15 9.99
C ALA A 62 1.54 9.24 10.05
N ASP A 63 1.76 10.34 10.79
CA ASP A 63 0.82 11.46 10.83
C ASP A 63 0.66 12.11 9.46
N LYS A 64 1.75 12.33 8.71
CA LYS A 64 1.68 12.85 7.33
C LYS A 64 0.85 11.94 6.42
N LEU A 65 1.06 10.62 6.52
CA LEU A 65 0.33 9.64 5.72
C LEU A 65 -1.15 9.54 6.12
N ALA A 66 -1.50 9.79 7.39
CA ALA A 66 -2.90 9.79 7.86
C ALA A 66 -3.72 10.92 7.20
N CYS A 67 -3.08 12.07 6.93
CA CYS A 67 -3.70 13.20 6.26
C CYS A 67 -3.80 13.05 4.74
N SER A 68 -3.18 12.03 4.14
CA SER A 68 -3.23 11.80 2.70
C SER A 68 -4.65 11.42 2.26
N PRO A 69 -5.14 11.91 1.10
CA PRO A 69 -6.40 11.43 0.52
C PRO A 69 -6.31 9.99 0.02
N ASN A 70 -5.10 9.44 -0.14
CA ASN A 70 -4.88 8.08 -0.62
C ASN A 70 -5.14 7.06 0.49
N LEU A 71 -6.03 6.09 0.23
CA LEU A 71 -6.36 5.02 1.17
C LEU A 71 -5.15 4.13 1.52
N LEU A 72 -4.22 3.93 0.59
CA LEU A 72 -3.00 3.16 0.85
C LEU A 72 -2.12 3.84 1.90
N ASP A 73 -2.03 5.16 1.85
CA ASP A 73 -1.24 5.95 2.81
C ASP A 73 -1.87 5.88 4.20
N LYS A 74 -3.20 5.97 4.30
CA LYS A 74 -3.91 5.80 5.56
C LYS A 74 -3.72 4.41 6.16
N ALA A 75 -3.82 3.36 5.35
CA ALA A 75 -3.58 2.00 5.80
C ALA A 75 -2.12 1.81 6.28
N LEU A 76 -1.16 2.37 5.55
CA LEU A 76 0.25 2.35 5.93
C LEU A 76 0.50 3.14 7.22
N SER A 77 -0.12 4.32 7.38
CA SER A 77 -0.07 5.12 8.60
C SER A 77 -0.48 4.30 9.82
N LEU A 78 -1.64 3.63 9.75
CA LEU A 78 -2.13 2.75 10.82
C LEU A 78 -1.15 1.61 11.12
N TRP A 79 -0.58 0.99 10.08
CA TRP A 79 0.42 -0.06 10.26
C TRP A 79 1.70 0.45 10.93
N LEU A 80 2.20 1.63 10.53
CA LEU A 80 3.37 2.27 11.11
C LEU A 80 3.13 2.64 12.59
N MET A 81 1.98 3.22 12.91
CA MET A 81 1.58 3.52 14.29
C MET A 81 1.48 2.25 15.13
N GLY A 82 0.83 1.20 14.63
CA GLY A 82 0.71 -0.08 15.33
C GLY A 82 2.07 -0.76 15.57
N ARG A 83 3.02 -0.59 14.64
CA ARG A 83 4.39 -1.09 14.81
C ARG A 83 5.18 -0.29 15.86
N ALA A 84 5.12 1.05 15.79
CA ALA A 84 5.77 1.92 16.77
C ALA A 84 5.25 1.67 18.20
N TYR A 85 3.94 1.45 18.34
CA TYR A 85 3.32 1.11 19.62
C TYR A 85 3.84 -0.23 20.18
N ARG A 86 3.91 -1.29 19.36
CA ARG A 86 4.48 -2.57 19.79
C ARG A 86 5.94 -2.48 20.20
N ASP A 87 6.75 -1.72 19.47
CA ASP A 87 8.16 -1.48 19.81
C ASP A 87 8.30 -0.73 21.14
N SER A 88 7.39 0.19 21.48
CA SER A 88 7.38 0.87 22.78
C SER A 88 6.98 -0.04 23.94
N ILE A 89 6.00 -0.93 23.75
CA ILE A 89 5.60 -1.92 24.77
C ILE A 89 6.74 -2.89 25.05
N HIS A 90 7.42 -3.39 24.02
CA HIS A 90 8.55 -4.30 24.22
C HIS A 90 9.70 -3.62 24.98
N LYS A 91 9.97 -2.33 24.79
CA LYS A 91 10.96 -1.62 25.61
C LYS A 91 10.53 -1.47 27.09
N MET A 92 9.23 -1.36 27.36
CA MET A 92 8.71 -1.25 28.73
C MET A 92 8.73 -2.57 29.49
N LEU A 93 8.68 -3.71 28.80
CA LEU A 93 8.67 -5.06 29.39
C LEU A 93 10.07 -5.61 29.71
N TYR A 94 11.14 -4.92 29.33
CA TYR A 94 12.54 -5.25 29.66
C TYR A 94 13.15 -4.28 30.68
N VAL A 95 12.32 -3.62 31.50
CA VAL A 95 12.71 -2.83 32.67
C VAL A 95 12.39 -3.60 33.94
#